data_AF-A0AAP6ZKU6-F1
#
_entry.id   AF-A0AAP6ZKU6-F1
#
_cell.length_a   1.000
_cell.length_b   1.000
_cell.length_c   1.000
_cell.angle_alpha   90.00
_cell.angle_beta   90.00
_cell.angle_gamma   90.00
#
_symmetry.space_group_name_H-M   'P 1'
#
loop_
_entity.id
_entity.type
_entity.pdbx_description
1 polymer ?
#
loop_
_entity_poly.entity_id
_entity_poly.type
_entity_poly.pdbx_seq_one_letter_code
_entity_poly.pdbx_strand_id
1 'polypeptide(L)'
;MSNYDPTNFTILVVEDHKFSRQALVGMLVRGGYENLLCAKDGMEAMTKCAENKIDLIITDINMPNINGLELIKAIRTNEAQIACDTRIIAVTTLSDTATISACMTLEVDAFLVKPINIKSAKEKIQSAITEPKCLYQQHFYNDVSTSINLAPQQNEPDTTKRIRSIDSRVHELSQLSELKEGMTLVYDINAVSGGCLLRAGTILNKKLILRLFELSKIVDTNSIVVREDKTQMAV
;
A
#
# COMPACT_ATOMS: atom_id res chain seq x y z
N MET A 1 -0.48 -12.52 -24.28
CA MET A 1 0.36 -11.32 -24.06
C MET A 1 -0.58 -10.20 -23.66
N SER A 2 -0.50 -9.72 -22.41
CA SER A 2 -1.29 -8.55 -21.99
C SER A 2 -0.89 -7.36 -22.85
N ASN A 3 -1.87 -6.68 -23.46
CA ASN A 3 -1.68 -5.50 -24.29
C ASN A 3 -1.34 -4.30 -23.41
N TYR A 4 -0.16 -4.33 -22.77
CA TYR A 4 0.34 -3.28 -21.91
C TYR A 4 1.00 -2.21 -22.78
N ASP A 5 0.31 -1.08 -22.94
CA ASP A 5 0.82 0.09 -23.62
C ASP A 5 0.84 1.27 -22.63
N PRO A 6 2.03 1.77 -22.23
CA PRO A 6 2.16 2.84 -21.24
C PRO A 6 1.52 4.17 -21.69
N THR A 7 1.26 4.35 -22.98
CA THR A 7 0.64 5.58 -23.51
C THR A 7 -0.86 5.67 -23.18
N ASN A 8 -1.52 4.54 -22.86
CA ASN A 8 -2.95 4.49 -22.57
C ASN A 8 -3.33 4.90 -21.14
N PHE A 9 -2.35 5.19 -20.27
CA PHE A 9 -2.59 5.44 -18.85
C PHE A 9 -2.27 6.88 -18.48
N THR A 10 -3.21 7.55 -17.82
CA THR A 10 -2.97 8.85 -17.19
C THR A 10 -2.40 8.64 -15.79
N ILE A 11 -1.19 9.12 -15.55
CA ILE A 11 -0.50 9.03 -14.25
C ILE A 11 -0.46 10.41 -13.58
N LEU A 12 -0.94 10.50 -12.35
CA LEU A 12 -0.75 11.67 -11.50
C LEU A 12 0.47 11.46 -10.59
N VAL A 13 1.48 12.32 -10.74
CA VAL A 13 2.66 12.37 -9.88
C VAL A 13 2.47 13.44 -8.80
N VAL A 14 2.50 13.04 -7.54
CA VAL A 14 2.32 13.92 -6.37
C VAL A 14 3.60 13.91 -5.54
N GLU A 15 4.32 15.02 -5.52
CA GLU A 15 5.59 15.17 -4.82
C GLU A 15 5.84 16.67 -4.62
N ASP A 16 6.14 17.11 -3.41
CA ASP A 16 6.26 18.52 -3.05
C ASP A 16 7.55 19.14 -3.57
N HIS A 17 8.65 18.39 -3.48
CA HIS A 17 9.93 18.87 -3.95
C HIS A 17 10.02 18.89 -5.48
N LYS A 18 10.11 20.10 -6.06
CA LYS A 18 10.09 20.33 -7.52
C LYS A 18 11.11 19.47 -8.28
N PHE A 19 12.34 19.39 -7.80
CA PHE A 19 13.38 18.59 -8.48
C PHE A 19 13.09 17.10 -8.42
N SER A 20 12.61 16.60 -7.28
CA SER A 20 12.20 15.20 -7.11
C SER A 20 11.05 14.86 -8.04
N ARG A 21 10.04 15.73 -8.11
CA ARG A 21 8.89 15.58 -9.01
C ARG A 21 9.32 15.56 -10.48
N GLN A 22 10.20 16.47 -10.89
CA GLN A 22 10.73 16.49 -12.26
C GLN A 22 11.58 15.26 -12.59
N ALA A 23 12.38 14.76 -11.64
CA ALA A 23 13.14 13.53 -11.81
C ALA A 23 12.22 12.31 -12.00
N LEU A 24 11.16 12.21 -11.19
CA LEU A 24 10.16 11.15 -11.28
C LEU A 24 9.40 11.22 -12.62
N VAL A 25 8.96 12.40 -13.05
CA VAL A 25 8.35 12.63 -14.36
C VAL A 25 9.30 12.25 -15.50
N GLY A 26 10.56 12.69 -15.46
CA GLY A 26 11.55 12.35 -16.48
C GLY A 26 11.83 10.85 -16.57
N MET A 27 11.80 10.15 -15.43
CA MET A 27 11.87 8.69 -15.39
C MET A 27 10.66 8.03 -16.07
N LEU A 28 9.44 8.52 -15.81
CA LEU A 28 8.22 8.01 -16.43
C LEU A 28 8.21 8.24 -17.95
N VAL A 29 8.62 9.42 -18.41
CA VAL A 29 8.76 9.70 -19.85
C VAL A 29 9.73 8.72 -20.52
N ARG A 30 10.89 8.45 -19.91
CA ARG A 30 11.84 7.42 -20.40
C ARG A 30 11.26 6.01 -20.36
N GLY A 31 10.26 5.78 -19.51
CA GLY A 31 9.51 4.54 -19.41
C GLY A 31 8.41 4.38 -20.46
N GLY A 32 8.14 5.42 -21.27
CA GLY A 32 7.11 5.44 -22.31
C GLY A 32 5.74 5.97 -21.87
N TYR A 33 5.63 6.57 -20.67
CA TYR A 33 4.39 7.21 -20.24
C TYR A 33 4.33 8.65 -20.75
N GLU A 34 3.26 8.99 -21.45
CA GLU A 34 3.08 10.30 -22.09
C GLU A 34 2.05 11.19 -21.37
N ASN A 35 0.99 10.57 -20.81
CA ASN A 35 -0.09 11.28 -20.14
C ASN A 35 0.22 11.49 -18.66
N LEU A 36 1.05 12.49 -18.35
CA LEU A 36 1.51 12.79 -16.99
C LEU A 36 0.87 14.08 -16.45
N LEU A 37 0.20 13.96 -15.31
CA LEU A 37 -0.23 15.07 -14.48
C LEU A 37 0.72 15.23 -13.29
N CYS A 38 0.84 16.43 -12.77
CA CYS A 38 1.71 16.74 -11.62
C CYS A 38 0.92 17.52 -10.58
N ALA A 39 1.14 17.21 -9.30
CA ALA A 39 0.69 17.99 -8.15
C ALA A 39 1.84 18.16 -7.15
N LYS A 40 1.85 19.28 -6.42
CA LYS A 40 2.88 19.58 -5.41
C LYS A 40 2.48 19.18 -3.98
N ASP A 41 1.25 18.77 -3.76
CA ASP A 41 0.75 18.33 -2.46
C ASP A 41 -0.57 17.55 -2.65
N GLY A 42 -1.11 17.00 -1.57
CA GLY A 42 -2.37 16.27 -1.61
C GLY A 42 -3.58 17.14 -1.99
N MET A 43 -3.54 18.45 -1.71
CA MET A 43 -4.64 19.36 -2.05
C MET A 43 -4.73 19.55 -3.56
N GLU A 44 -3.62 19.89 -4.22
CA GLU A 44 -3.57 20.00 -5.67
C GLU A 44 -3.87 18.65 -6.35
N ALA A 45 -3.48 17.54 -5.73
CA ALA A 45 -3.80 16.20 -6.21
C ALA A 45 -5.31 15.93 -6.19
N MET A 46 -6.02 16.27 -5.10
CA MET A 46 -7.48 16.10 -5.01
C MET A 46 -8.22 16.95 -6.04
N THR A 47 -7.79 18.21 -6.27
CA THR A 47 -8.36 19.04 -7.35
C THR A 47 -8.23 18.34 -8.70
N LYS A 48 -7.05 17.78 -9.00
CA LYS A 48 -6.81 17.06 -10.27
C LYS A 48 -7.60 15.76 -10.36
N CYS A 49 -7.82 15.06 -9.25
CA CYS A 49 -8.65 13.86 -9.20
C CYS A 49 -10.11 14.16 -9.57
N ALA A 50 -10.65 15.30 -9.13
CA ALA A 50 -12.01 15.72 -9.47
C ALA A 50 -12.15 16.16 -10.95
N GLU A 51 -11.09 16.69 -11.54
CA GLU A 51 -11.11 17.26 -12.90
C GLU A 51 -10.70 16.28 -14.01
N ASN A 52 -9.95 15.23 -13.68
CA ASN A 52 -9.30 14.36 -14.66
C ASN A 52 -9.56 12.88 -14.38
N LYS A 53 -9.66 12.10 -15.44
CA LYS A 53 -9.57 10.64 -15.33
C LYS A 53 -8.12 10.24 -15.08
N ILE A 54 -7.86 9.63 -13.92
CA ILE A 54 -6.52 9.16 -13.53
C ILE A 54 -6.57 7.64 -13.37
N ASP A 55 -5.63 6.95 -14.00
CA ASP A 55 -5.54 5.48 -13.93
C ASP A 55 -4.59 5.02 -12.81
N LEU A 56 -3.61 5.86 -12.47
CA LEU A 56 -2.59 5.59 -11.47
C LEU A 56 -2.11 6.88 -10.80
N ILE A 57 -1.98 6.85 -9.48
CA ILE A 57 -1.39 7.91 -8.67
C ILE A 57 -0.05 7.39 -8.12
N ILE A 58 1.00 8.18 -8.26
CA ILE A 58 2.29 7.94 -7.61
C ILE A 58 2.51 9.11 -6.66
N THR A 59 2.40 8.86 -5.35
CA THR A 59 2.44 9.92 -4.33
C THR A 59 3.58 9.72 -3.37
N ASP A 60 4.33 10.77 -3.08
CA ASP A 60 5.13 10.81 -1.86
C ASP A 60 4.22 10.76 -0.64
N ILE A 61 4.72 10.18 0.45
CA ILE A 61 3.99 10.14 1.71
C ILE A 61 4.24 11.41 2.52
N ASN A 62 5.50 11.85 2.58
CA ASN A 62 5.92 12.96 3.42
C ASN A 62 5.80 14.29 2.66
N MET A 63 4.62 14.91 2.68
CA MET A 63 4.37 16.22 2.07
C MET A 63 3.77 17.20 3.08
N PRO A 64 3.99 18.52 2.91
CA PRO A 64 3.31 19.54 3.72
C PRO A 64 1.82 19.63 3.37
N ASN A 65 1.05 20.28 4.24
CA ASN A 65 -0.40 20.44 4.13
C ASN A 65 -1.13 19.09 4.17
N ILE A 66 -1.69 18.65 3.04
CA ILE A 66 -2.30 17.33 2.90
C ILE A 66 -1.21 16.36 2.48
N ASN A 67 -0.87 15.45 3.39
CA ASN A 67 0.16 14.46 3.16
C ASN A 67 -0.33 13.28 2.31
N GLY A 68 0.57 12.37 1.93
CA GLY A 68 0.22 11.26 1.05
C GLY A 68 -0.76 10.26 1.69
N LEU A 69 -0.71 10.03 3.01
CA LEU A 69 -1.68 9.15 3.69
C LEU A 69 -3.08 9.77 3.69
N GLU A 70 -3.17 11.09 3.92
CA GLU A 70 -4.43 11.83 3.84
C GLU A 70 -5.03 11.74 2.43
N LEU A 71 -4.19 11.96 1.40
CA LEU A 71 -4.62 11.82 0.00
C LEU A 71 -5.12 10.40 -0.30
N ILE A 72 -4.37 9.36 0.09
CA ILE A 72 -4.75 7.96 -0.12
C ILE A 72 -6.08 7.67 0.58
N LYS A 73 -6.23 8.09 1.84
CA LYS A 73 -7.47 7.91 2.60
C LYS A 73 -8.64 8.61 1.94
N ALA A 74 -8.47 9.85 1.49
CA ALA A 74 -9.50 10.60 0.78
C ALA A 74 -9.93 9.92 -0.52
N ILE A 75 -9.00 9.32 -1.28
CA ILE A 75 -9.35 8.53 -2.47
C ILE A 75 -10.15 7.29 -2.07
N ARG A 76 -9.65 6.53 -1.11
CA ARG A 76 -10.26 5.26 -0.66
C ARG A 76 -11.64 5.43 -0.03
N THR A 77 -11.93 6.61 0.51
CA THR A 77 -13.22 6.99 1.12
C THR A 77 -14.12 7.81 0.19
N ASN A 78 -13.74 7.98 -1.08
CA ASN A 78 -14.43 8.78 -2.12
C ASN A 78 -14.50 10.30 -1.86
N GLU A 79 -13.78 10.85 -0.88
CA GLU A 79 -13.69 12.30 -0.66
C GLU A 79 -12.97 13.02 -1.81
N ALA A 80 -12.01 12.36 -2.47
CA ALA A 80 -11.26 12.93 -3.60
C ALA A 80 -12.04 12.93 -4.95
N GLN A 81 -13.31 12.53 -4.95
CA GLN A 81 -14.21 12.53 -6.12
C GLN A 81 -13.69 11.73 -7.33
N ILE A 82 -12.91 10.69 -7.06
CA ILE A 82 -12.44 9.70 -8.04
C ILE A 82 -12.81 8.30 -7.56
N ALA A 83 -12.74 7.30 -8.44
CA ALA A 83 -13.01 5.91 -8.07
C ALA A 83 -12.12 5.48 -6.89
N CYS A 84 -12.73 4.98 -5.80
CA CYS A 84 -11.99 4.52 -4.63
C CYS A 84 -10.95 3.43 -4.94
N ASP A 85 -11.11 2.68 -6.03
CA ASP A 85 -10.19 1.63 -6.50
C ASP A 85 -9.08 2.15 -7.45
N THR A 86 -8.92 3.46 -7.57
CA THR A 86 -7.82 4.09 -8.31
C THR A 86 -6.50 3.53 -7.80
N ARG A 87 -5.60 3.18 -8.73
CA ARG A 87 -4.33 2.57 -8.36
C ARG A 87 -3.43 3.59 -7.71
N ILE A 88 -2.77 3.22 -6.62
CA ILE A 88 -1.89 4.11 -5.88
C ILE A 88 -0.57 3.42 -5.58
N ILE A 89 0.52 4.07 -5.94
CA ILE A 89 1.88 3.68 -5.58
C ILE A 89 2.42 4.70 -4.58
N ALA A 90 2.76 4.23 -3.39
CA ALA A 90 3.33 5.06 -2.33
C ALA A 90 4.85 5.17 -2.51
N VAL A 91 5.38 6.38 -2.55
CA VAL A 91 6.82 6.64 -2.52
C VAL A 91 7.25 6.90 -1.08
N THR A 92 8.26 6.17 -0.60
CA THR A 92 8.62 6.17 0.83
C THR A 92 10.10 5.86 1.06
N THR A 93 10.63 6.24 2.22
CA THR A 93 11.97 5.86 2.72
C THR A 93 11.97 4.56 3.53
N LEU A 94 10.78 3.99 3.82
CA LEU A 94 10.60 2.85 4.72
C LEU A 94 11.09 3.06 6.17
N SER A 95 11.21 4.32 6.62
CA SER A 95 11.75 4.64 7.94
C SER A 95 10.72 4.65 9.07
N ASP A 96 9.43 4.77 8.74
CA ASP A 96 8.34 4.81 9.72
C ASP A 96 7.39 3.63 9.52
N THR A 97 7.44 2.68 10.44
CA THR A 97 6.60 1.47 10.44
C THR A 97 5.11 1.82 10.49
N ALA A 98 4.71 2.87 11.22
CA ALA A 98 3.30 3.25 11.34
C ALA A 98 2.75 3.74 10.00
N THR A 99 3.51 4.58 9.31
CA THR A 99 3.20 5.02 7.94
C THR A 99 3.06 3.85 6.97
N ILE A 100 3.94 2.85 7.06
CA ILE A 100 3.89 1.67 6.16
C ILE A 100 2.66 0.82 6.47
N SER A 101 2.37 0.59 7.75
CA SER A 101 1.16 -0.13 8.18
C SER A 101 -0.12 0.58 7.72
N ALA A 102 -0.16 1.92 7.80
CA ALA A 102 -1.25 2.73 7.27
C ALA A 102 -1.41 2.55 5.75
N CYS A 103 -0.33 2.59 4.98
CA CYS A 103 -0.36 2.32 3.54
C CYS A 103 -0.85 0.90 3.21
N MET A 104 -0.47 -0.11 3.99
CA MET A 104 -0.95 -1.48 3.82
C MET A 104 -2.44 -1.60 4.11
N THR A 105 -2.92 -0.94 5.16
CA THR A 105 -4.34 -0.91 5.54
C THR A 105 -5.18 -0.17 4.50
N LEU A 106 -4.66 0.92 3.92
CA LEU A 106 -5.28 1.66 2.82
C LEU A 106 -5.10 1.00 1.44
N GLU A 107 -4.49 -0.18 1.41
CA GLU A 107 -4.37 -1.04 0.23
C GLU A 107 -3.73 -0.35 -0.97
N VAL A 108 -2.52 0.19 -0.77
CA VAL A 108 -1.67 0.66 -1.89
C VAL A 108 -1.26 -0.49 -2.82
N ASP A 109 -1.10 -0.18 -4.09
CA ASP A 109 -0.84 -1.12 -5.18
C ASP A 109 0.66 -1.39 -5.39
N ALA A 110 1.55 -0.55 -4.87
CA ALA A 110 2.97 -0.85 -4.69
C ALA A 110 3.65 0.20 -3.80
N PHE A 111 4.87 -0.10 -3.36
CA PHE A 111 5.78 0.88 -2.75
C PHE A 111 6.98 1.19 -3.66
N LEU A 112 7.31 2.45 -3.89
CA LEU A 112 8.60 2.87 -4.45
C LEU A 112 9.51 3.37 -3.33
N VAL A 113 10.62 2.68 -3.11
CA VAL A 113 11.57 3.03 -2.05
C VAL A 113 12.55 4.07 -2.59
N LYS A 114 12.72 5.18 -1.87
CA LYS A 114 13.72 6.21 -2.17
C LYS A 114 15.13 5.67 -1.79
N PRO A 115 16.17 5.82 -2.64
CA PRO A 115 16.15 6.43 -3.98
C PRO A 115 15.50 5.52 -5.04
N ILE A 116 14.66 6.11 -5.90
CA ILE A 116 13.85 5.37 -6.87
C ILE A 116 14.73 4.83 -8.01
N ASN A 117 14.69 3.52 -8.21
CA ASN A 117 15.33 2.86 -9.34
C ASN A 117 14.35 2.74 -10.53
N ILE A 118 14.78 3.16 -11.73
CA ILE A 118 13.95 3.18 -12.94
C ILE A 118 13.38 1.80 -13.30
N LYS A 119 14.21 0.76 -13.23
CA LYS A 119 13.80 -0.61 -13.57
C LYS A 119 12.75 -1.11 -12.59
N SER A 120 13.02 -0.96 -11.28
CA SER A 120 12.08 -1.34 -10.23
C SER A 120 10.77 -0.55 -10.32
N ALA A 121 10.84 0.74 -10.65
CA ALA A 121 9.64 1.56 -10.81
C ALA A 121 8.77 1.10 -11.98
N LYS A 122 9.38 0.79 -13.13
CA LYS A 122 8.65 0.27 -14.30
C LYS A 122 7.96 -1.05 -13.97
N GLU A 123 8.66 -1.97 -13.32
CA GLU A 123 8.11 -3.27 -12.90
C GLU A 123 6.91 -3.09 -11.96
N LYS A 124 7.03 -2.20 -10.97
CA LYS A 124 5.97 -1.93 -9.99
C LYS A 124 4.76 -1.23 -10.61
N ILE A 125 4.97 -0.27 -11.51
CA ILE A 125 3.88 0.38 -12.24
C ILE A 125 3.14 -0.63 -13.11
N GLN A 126 3.86 -1.46 -13.86
CA GLN A 126 3.25 -2.50 -14.68
C GLN A 126 2.48 -3.52 -13.83
N SER A 127 3.03 -3.95 -12.69
CA SER A 127 2.34 -4.84 -11.75
C SER A 127 1.06 -4.20 -11.23
N ALA A 128 1.14 -2.98 -10.70
CA ALA A 128 -0.01 -2.24 -10.18
C ALA A 128 -1.13 -2.12 -11.24
N ILE A 129 -0.78 -1.74 -12.48
CA ILE A 129 -1.74 -1.57 -13.58
C ILE A 129 -2.40 -2.88 -14.01
N THR A 130 -1.69 -4.00 -13.96
CA THR A 130 -2.19 -5.30 -14.42
C THR A 130 -2.86 -6.13 -13.32
N GLU A 131 -2.61 -5.80 -12.05
CA GLU A 131 -3.28 -6.41 -10.89
C GLU A 131 -4.79 -6.09 -10.88
N PRO A 132 -5.65 -7.02 -10.41
CA PRO A 132 -7.07 -6.76 -10.23
C PRO A 132 -7.33 -5.59 -9.27
N LYS A 133 -8.27 -4.71 -9.61
CA LYS A 133 -8.70 -3.58 -8.76
C LYS A 133 -9.62 -4.01 -7.60
N CYS A 134 -9.22 -4.99 -6.81
CA CYS A 134 -10.00 -5.44 -5.67
C CYS A 134 -9.49 -4.80 -4.37
N LEU A 135 -10.43 -4.24 -3.60
CA LEU A 135 -10.20 -3.69 -2.26
C LEU A 135 -10.86 -4.61 -1.24
N TYR A 136 -10.15 -4.97 -0.17
CA TYR A 136 -10.57 -5.96 0.81
C TYR A 136 -10.81 -5.36 2.20
N GLN A 137 -10.26 -4.19 2.50
CA GLN A 137 -10.18 -3.60 3.84
C GLN A 137 -10.99 -2.31 4.00
N GLN A 138 -11.99 -2.09 3.15
CA GLN A 138 -12.74 -0.81 3.11
C GLN A 138 -13.32 -0.37 4.46
N HIS A 139 -13.70 -1.31 5.31
CA HIS A 139 -14.24 -1.03 6.65
C HIS A 139 -13.21 -0.46 7.63
N PHE A 140 -11.91 -0.57 7.37
CA PHE A 140 -10.85 0.00 8.20
C PHE A 140 -10.41 1.39 7.78
N TYR A 141 -10.72 1.83 6.56
CA TYR A 141 -10.11 3.03 5.97
C TYR A 141 -10.36 4.30 6.79
N ASN A 142 -11.57 4.47 7.31
CA ASN A 142 -11.95 5.64 8.11
C ASN A 142 -11.16 5.75 9.43
N ASP A 143 -10.70 4.62 9.96
CA ASP A 143 -9.99 4.54 11.25
C ASP A 143 -8.47 4.66 11.09
N VAL A 144 -7.96 4.67 9.85
CA VAL A 144 -6.53 4.83 9.60
C VAL A 144 -6.08 6.22 10.02
N SER A 145 -5.11 6.27 10.94
CA SER A 145 -4.39 7.49 11.29
C SER A 145 -3.47 7.92 10.14
N THR A 146 -3.59 9.18 9.74
CA THR A 146 -2.81 9.79 8.66
C THR A 146 -1.74 10.75 9.18
N SER A 147 -1.55 10.78 10.51
CA SER A 147 -0.55 11.60 11.19
C SER A 147 0.86 11.04 10.97
N ILE A 148 1.75 11.84 10.37
CA ILE A 148 3.14 11.46 10.09
C ILE A 148 4.07 12.10 11.15
N ASN A 149 5.07 11.35 11.63
CA ASN A 149 6.09 11.81 12.60
C ASN A 149 5.55 12.29 13.97
N LEU A 150 4.31 11.96 14.32
CA LEU A 150 3.84 12.10 15.70
C LEU A 150 4.32 10.89 16.48
N ALA A 151 4.85 11.13 17.70
CA ALA A 151 5.31 10.08 18.60
C ALA A 151 4.27 8.94 18.66
N PRO A 152 4.70 7.67 18.72
CA PRO A 152 3.79 6.54 18.64
C PRO A 152 2.68 6.71 19.66
N GLN A 153 1.45 6.88 19.19
CA GLN A 153 0.30 6.67 20.08
C GLN A 153 0.34 5.20 20.44
N GLN A 154 0.57 4.93 21.72
CA GLN A 154 0.35 3.64 22.33
C GLN A 154 -1.15 3.36 22.20
N ASN A 155 -1.56 2.80 21.06
CA ASN A 155 -2.81 2.07 21.02
C ASN A 155 -2.57 0.84 21.89
N GLU A 156 -3.19 0.83 23.06
CA GLU A 156 -3.17 -0.31 23.97
C GLU A 156 -3.54 -1.58 23.18
N PRO A 157 -2.87 -2.70 23.45
CA PRO A 157 -3.26 -3.97 22.84
C PRO A 157 -4.71 -4.26 23.23
N ASP A 158 -5.60 -4.30 22.24
CA ASP A 158 -6.97 -4.79 22.43
C ASP A 158 -6.91 -6.27 22.82
N THR A 159 -6.83 -6.50 24.12
CA THR A 159 -6.60 -7.79 24.76
C THR A 159 -7.92 -8.52 24.93
N THR A 160 -8.76 -8.57 23.91
CA THR A 160 -9.95 -9.43 23.98
C THR A 160 -10.48 -9.83 22.60
N LYS A 161 -10.05 -11.01 22.15
CA LYS A 161 -10.94 -12.09 21.71
C LYS A 161 -10.14 -13.38 21.51
N ARG A 162 -10.14 -14.23 22.55
CA ARG A 162 -9.81 -15.66 22.41
C ARG A 162 -10.74 -16.26 21.35
N ILE A 163 -10.17 -16.58 20.19
CA ILE A 163 -10.88 -17.29 19.14
C ILE A 163 -11.12 -18.71 19.66
N ARG A 164 -12.41 -19.10 19.70
CA ARG A 164 -12.86 -20.44 20.06
C ARG A 164 -12.19 -21.44 19.11
N SER A 165 -11.71 -22.55 19.67
CA SER A 165 -11.03 -23.64 18.96
C SER A 165 -11.89 -24.15 17.79
N ILE A 166 -11.52 -23.72 16.59
CA ILE A 166 -11.88 -24.36 15.34
C ILE A 166 -10.63 -25.15 14.93
N ASP A 167 -10.84 -26.31 14.31
CA ASP A 167 -9.85 -27.31 13.89
C ASP A 167 -8.89 -26.77 12.79
N SER A 168 -8.20 -25.68 13.10
CA SER A 168 -7.32 -24.92 12.20
C SER A 168 -5.88 -25.39 12.40
N ARG A 169 -5.21 -25.76 11.31
CA ARG A 169 -3.79 -26.09 11.35
C ARG A 169 -3.00 -24.78 11.49
N VAL A 170 -2.22 -24.68 12.55
CA VAL A 170 -1.28 -23.58 12.77
C VAL A 170 0.04 -23.96 12.10
N HIS A 171 0.59 -23.04 11.32
CA HIS A 171 1.84 -23.18 10.58
C HIS A 171 2.80 -22.08 11.01
N GLU A 172 4.02 -22.47 11.38
CA GLU A 172 5.14 -21.55 11.52
C GLU A 172 5.93 -21.57 10.22
N LEU A 173 6.03 -20.42 9.57
CA LEU A 173 6.68 -20.24 8.28
C LEU A 173 8.07 -19.66 8.47
N SER A 174 9.03 -20.16 7.72
CA SER A 174 10.41 -19.68 7.74
C SER A 174 10.64 -18.56 6.72
N GLN A 175 9.78 -18.45 5.70
CA GLN A 175 9.93 -17.48 4.62
C GLN A 175 8.59 -16.87 4.19
N LEU A 176 8.62 -15.61 3.75
CA LEU A 176 7.45 -14.93 3.18
C LEU A 176 6.89 -15.64 1.93
N SER A 177 7.74 -16.38 1.20
CA SER A 177 7.40 -17.16 -0.01
C SER A 177 6.34 -18.24 0.26
N GLU A 178 6.16 -18.64 1.51
CA GLU A 178 5.23 -19.67 1.94
C GLU A 178 3.81 -19.14 2.22
N LEU A 179 3.63 -17.81 2.27
CA LEU A 179 2.34 -17.18 2.50
C LEU A 179 1.38 -17.42 1.33
N LYS A 180 0.13 -17.73 1.66
CA LYS A 180 -0.94 -17.98 0.71
C LYS A 180 -2.17 -17.14 1.04
N GLU A 181 -2.92 -16.83 0.00
CA GLU A 181 -4.20 -16.15 0.14
C GLU A 181 -5.17 -16.97 1.00
N GLY A 182 -5.89 -16.30 1.90
CA GLY A 182 -6.81 -16.90 2.86
C GLY A 182 -6.18 -17.33 4.19
N MET A 183 -4.85 -17.33 4.31
CA MET A 183 -4.18 -17.56 5.59
C MET A 183 -4.48 -16.42 6.57
N THR A 184 -4.68 -16.75 7.85
CA THR A 184 -4.89 -15.74 8.91
C THR A 184 -3.66 -15.66 9.80
N LEU A 185 -3.17 -14.44 10.07
CA LEU A 185 -2.06 -14.22 10.98
C LEU A 185 -2.44 -14.61 12.42
N VAL A 186 -1.59 -15.41 13.08
CA VAL A 186 -1.76 -15.76 14.50
C VAL A 186 -1.10 -14.73 15.39
N TYR A 187 0.03 -14.17 14.96
CA TYR A 187 0.76 -13.10 15.64
C TYR A 187 0.96 -11.90 14.71
N ASP A 188 1.28 -10.75 15.30
CA ASP A 188 1.62 -9.53 14.56
C ASP A 188 2.86 -9.78 13.68
N ILE A 189 2.83 -9.30 12.44
CA ILE A 189 4.03 -9.14 11.62
C ILE A 189 4.61 -7.77 11.97
N ASN A 190 5.86 -7.76 12.44
CA ASN A 190 6.56 -6.55 12.85
C ASN A 190 7.64 -6.16 11.85
N ALA A 191 8.06 -4.90 11.90
CA ALA A 191 9.28 -4.48 11.23
C ALA A 191 10.51 -4.84 12.07
N VAL A 192 11.66 -5.07 11.42
CA VAL A 192 12.96 -5.32 12.09
C VAL A 192 13.37 -4.16 12.99
N SER A 193 13.00 -2.93 12.63
CA SER A 193 13.19 -1.72 13.43
C SER A 193 12.22 -1.60 14.63
N GLY A 194 11.30 -2.55 14.77
CA GLY A 194 10.18 -2.48 15.70
C GLY A 194 8.93 -1.83 15.09
N GLY A 195 7.80 -2.03 15.77
CA GLY A 195 6.48 -1.59 15.33
C GLY A 195 5.75 -2.66 14.49
N CYS A 196 4.43 -2.63 14.54
CA CYS A 196 3.56 -3.57 13.86
C CYS A 196 3.29 -3.12 12.42
N LEU A 197 3.51 -4.01 11.45
CA LEU A 197 3.12 -3.83 10.04
C LEU A 197 1.71 -4.36 9.80
N LEU A 198 1.42 -5.59 10.25
CA LEU A 198 0.10 -6.23 10.16
C LEU A 198 -0.25 -6.90 11.49
N ARG A 199 -1.49 -6.72 11.94
CA ARG A 199 -1.95 -7.26 13.22
C ARG A 199 -2.34 -8.74 13.12
N ALA A 200 -2.21 -9.45 14.23
CA ALA A 200 -2.81 -10.76 14.43
C ALA A 200 -4.31 -10.73 14.09
N GLY A 201 -4.81 -11.81 13.50
CA GLY A 201 -6.18 -11.91 12.99
C GLY A 201 -6.37 -11.35 11.57
N THR A 202 -5.38 -10.68 10.98
CA THR A 202 -5.45 -10.23 9.59
C THR A 202 -5.54 -11.44 8.65
N ILE A 203 -6.54 -11.45 7.76
CA ILE A 203 -6.65 -12.42 6.68
C ILE A 203 -5.82 -11.91 5.50
N LEU A 204 -4.85 -12.72 5.06
CA LEU A 204 -3.96 -12.38 3.99
C LEU A 204 -4.66 -12.52 2.64
N ASN A 205 -4.89 -11.40 1.97
CA ASN A 205 -5.24 -11.38 0.56
C ASN A 205 -3.98 -11.30 -0.31
N LYS A 206 -4.13 -11.52 -1.61
CA LYS A 206 -3.02 -11.46 -2.57
C LYS A 206 -2.26 -10.12 -2.54
N LYS A 207 -2.97 -9.00 -2.35
CA LYS A 207 -2.37 -7.65 -2.33
C LYS A 207 -1.45 -7.46 -1.13
N LEU A 208 -1.91 -7.84 0.07
CA LEU A 208 -1.12 -7.81 1.30
C LEU A 208 0.15 -8.66 1.17
N ILE A 209 0.03 -9.85 0.61
CA ILE A 209 1.18 -10.76 0.39
C ILE A 209 2.22 -10.11 -0.53
N LEU A 210 1.78 -9.52 -1.66
CA LEU A 210 2.67 -8.79 -2.57
C LEU A 210 3.37 -7.61 -1.89
N ARG A 211 2.63 -6.83 -1.09
CA ARG A 211 3.21 -5.71 -0.32
C ARG A 211 4.22 -6.21 0.72
N LEU A 212 3.96 -7.32 1.40
CA LEU A 212 4.94 -7.93 2.32
C LEU A 212 6.23 -8.34 1.60
N PHE A 213 6.16 -8.90 0.39
CA PHE A 213 7.35 -9.21 -0.40
C PHE A 213 8.13 -7.95 -0.79
N GLU A 214 7.46 -6.88 -1.22
CA GLU A 214 8.09 -5.60 -1.53
C GLU A 214 8.81 -5.01 -0.31
N LEU A 215 8.29 -5.27 0.89
CA LEU A 215 8.79 -4.81 2.18
C LEU A 215 9.72 -5.84 2.85
N SER A 216 10.08 -6.94 2.19
CA SER A 216 10.85 -8.06 2.78
C SER A 216 12.13 -7.65 3.51
N LYS A 217 12.78 -6.54 3.12
CA LYS A 217 13.98 -6.01 3.79
C LYS A 217 13.74 -5.46 5.20
N ILE A 218 12.51 -5.04 5.48
CA ILE A 218 12.13 -4.44 6.75
C ILE A 218 11.21 -5.35 7.57
N VAL A 219 10.69 -6.44 7.00
CA VAL A 219 9.82 -7.38 7.71
C VAL A 219 10.66 -8.29 8.60
N ASP A 220 10.29 -8.42 9.87
CA ASP A 220 10.86 -9.43 10.75
C ASP A 220 10.23 -10.80 10.42
N THR A 221 11.05 -11.70 9.88
CA THR A 221 10.62 -13.05 9.47
C THR A 221 10.88 -14.11 10.53
N ASN A 222 11.34 -13.74 11.73
CA ASN A 222 11.84 -14.70 12.72
C ASN A 222 10.79 -15.66 13.32
N SER A 223 9.49 -15.44 13.09
CA SER A 223 8.44 -16.43 13.37
C SER A 223 7.09 -15.97 12.78
N ILE A 224 6.92 -16.14 11.46
CA ILE A 224 5.62 -15.84 10.84
C ILE A 224 4.68 -17.00 11.12
N VAL A 225 3.72 -16.80 12.00
CA VAL A 225 2.76 -17.84 12.37
C VAL A 225 1.40 -17.53 11.76
N VAL A 226 0.88 -18.49 11.00
CA VAL A 226 -0.41 -18.40 10.31
C VAL A 226 -1.29 -19.58 10.65
N ARG A 227 -2.59 -19.45 10.44
CA ARG A 227 -3.51 -20.57 10.43
C ARG A 227 -4.27 -20.63 9.12
N GLU A 228 -4.56 -21.86 8.69
CA GLU A 228 -5.48 -22.12 7.58
C GLU A 228 -6.85 -22.50 8.16
N ASP A 229 -7.82 -21.60 8.01
CA ASP A 229 -9.21 -21.88 8.39
C ASP A 229 -9.89 -22.60 7.22
N LYS A 230 -10.40 -23.83 7.44
CA LYS A 230 -11.07 -24.65 6.41
C LYS A 230 -12.42 -24.09 5.91
N THR A 231 -12.75 -22.84 6.19
CA THR A 231 -14.09 -22.28 5.99
C THR A 231 -14.04 -20.96 5.24
N GLN A 232 -14.15 -21.05 3.91
CA GLN A 232 -15.10 -20.35 3.02
C GLN A 232 -14.54 -20.27 1.59
N MET A 233 -14.53 -21.43 0.92
CA MET A 233 -14.83 -21.49 -0.52
C MET A 233 -16.20 -22.14 -0.62
N ALA A 234 -17.25 -21.35 -0.40
CA ALA A 234 -18.61 -21.72 -0.75
C ALA A 234 -19.14 -20.60 -1.65
N VAL A 235 -18.94 -20.83 -2.95
CA VAL A 235 -19.63 -20.31 -4.15
C VAL A 235 -19.81 -18.80 -4.25
#